data_AF-A0A0A1FBM8-F1
#
_entry.id   AF-A0A0A1FBM8-F1
#
_cell.length_a   1.000
_cell.length_b   1.000
_cell.length_c   1.000
_cell.angle_alpha   90.00
_cell.angle_beta   90.00
_cell.angle_gamma   90.00
#
_symmetry.space_group_name_H-M   'P 1'
#
loop_
_entity.id
_entity.type
_entity.pdbx_description
1 polymer ?
#
loop_
_entity_poly.entity_id
_entity_poly.type
_entity_poly.pdbx_seq_one_letter_code
_entity_poly.pdbx_strand_id
1 'polypeptide(L)' 'MLFATQRERGNFRYSLKINSLANGNFEVLIVMVAISGPDRAIEQVFKPPIVAASETDAQNLGIEWSKIWIDSQS' A
#
# COMPACT_ATOMS: atom_id res chain seq x y z
N MET A 1 3.59 -4.58 -17.37
CA MET A 1 2.25 -4.80 -16.78
C MET A 1 2.20 -5.99 -15.81
N LEU A 2 3.29 -6.38 -15.13
CA LEU A 2 3.26 -7.53 -14.21
C LEU A 2 2.26 -7.35 -13.05
N PHE A 3 2.12 -6.14 -12.51
CA PHE A 3 1.14 -5.84 -11.47
C PHE A 3 -0.31 -5.84 -11.96
N ALA A 4 -0.58 -5.32 -13.17
CA ALA A 4 -1.90 -5.36 -13.80
C ALA A 4 -2.42 -6.80 -13.93
N THR A 5 -1.58 -7.69 -14.45
CA THR A 5 -1.92 -9.10 -14.63
C THR A 5 -2.13 -9.83 -13.30
N GLN A 6 -1.43 -9.47 -12.22
CA GLN A 6 -1.68 -10.08 -10.90
C GLN A 6 -2.92 -9.51 -10.21
N ARG A 7 -3.29 -8.25 -10.47
CA ARG A 7 -4.55 -7.66 -10.00
C ARG A 7 -5.75 -8.40 -10.56
N GLU A 8 -5.79 -8.65 -11.87
CA GLU A 8 -6.88 -9.39 -12.53
C GLU A 8 -7.09 -10.80 -11.95
N ARG A 9 -6.00 -11.42 -11.47
CA ARG A 9 -6.03 -12.75 -10.84
C ARG A 9 -6.33 -12.73 -9.35
N GLY A 10 -6.50 -11.55 -8.74
CA GLY A 10 -6.67 -11.41 -7.29
C GLY A 10 -5.42 -11.79 -6.48
N ASN A 11 -4.26 -11.91 -7.12
CA ASN A 11 -3.02 -12.40 -6.52
C ASN A 11 -2.19 -11.27 -5.93
N PHE A 12 -2.81 -10.43 -5.10
CA PHE A 12 -2.12 -9.34 -4.42
C PHE A 12 -2.42 -9.35 -2.93
N ARG A 13 -1.41 -8.97 -2.14
CA ARG A 13 -1.52 -8.70 -0.71
C ARG A 13 -0.97 -7.31 -0.46
N TYR A 14 -1.52 -6.63 0.53
CA TYR A 14 -0.94 -5.38 0.99
C TYR A 14 -0.84 -5.38 2.51
N SER A 15 0.12 -4.62 3.02
CA SER A 15 0.24 -4.33 4.44
C SER A 15 0.49 -2.84 4.64
N LEU A 16 -0.02 -2.32 5.75
CA LEU A 16 0.15 -0.93 6.14
C LEU A 16 1.18 -0.88 7.26
N LYS A 17 2.15 0.03 7.13
CA LYS A 17 3.08 0.38 8.20
C LYS A 17 2.89 1.85 8.52
N ILE A 18 2.59 2.13 9.79
CA ILE A 18 2.37 3.49 10.28
C ILE A 18 3.57 3.89 11.12
N ASN A 19 4.21 4.99 10.74
CA ASN A 19 5.35 5.55 11.46
C ASN A 19 4.89 6.84 12.14
N SER A 20 5.15 7.00 13.44
CA SER A 20 5.02 8.29 14.10
C SER A 20 6.19 9.20 13.74
N LEU A 21 5.91 10.46 13.45
CA LEU A 21 6.89 11.49 13.12
C LEU A 21 7.16 12.37 14.34
N ALA A 22 8.36 12.97 14.40
CA ALA A 22 8.78 13.81 15.53
C ALA A 22 7.92 15.07 15.73
N ASN A 23 7.18 15.50 14.70
CA ASN A 23 6.26 16.64 14.76
C ASN A 23 4.84 16.27 15.24
N GLY A 24 4.63 15.03 15.69
CA GLY A 24 3.34 14.55 16.18
C GLY A 24 2.39 14.01 15.09
N ASN A 25 2.80 14.07 13.82
CA ASN A 25 2.04 13.49 12.72
C ASN A 25 2.38 12.02 12.51
N PHE A 26 1.60 11.35 11.68
CA PHE A 26 1.77 9.95 11.31
C PHE A 26 1.98 9.83 9.80
N GLU A 27 2.98 9.06 9.42
CA GLU A 27 3.26 8.69 8.04
C GLU A 27 2.76 7.27 7.78
N VAL A 28 2.22 7.05 6.59
CA VAL A 28 1.80 5.73 6.13
C VAL A 28 2.77 5.23 5.07
N LEU A 29 3.16 3.97 5.18
CA LEU A 29 3.83 3.21 4.14
C LEU A 29 2.94 2.02 3.77
N ILE A 30 2.71 1.84 2.48
CA ILE A 30 1.89 0.76 1.94
C ILE A 30 2.82 -0.20 1.21
N VAL A 31 2.92 -1.42 1.67
CA VAL A 31 3.72 -2.46 1.03
C VAL A 31 2.79 -3.36 0.24
N MET A 32 2.92 -3.35 -1.08
CA MET A 32 2.16 -4.14 -2.03
C MET A 32 2.98 -5.34 -2.47
N VAL A 33 2.38 -6.53 -2.46
CA VAL A 33 3.02 -7.77 -2.88
C VAL A 33 2.13 -8.43 -3.92
N ALA A 34 2.60 -8.50 -5.17
CA ALA A 34 1.96 -9.23 -6.25
C ALA A 34 2.60 -10.62 -6.41
N ILE A 35 1.79 -11.68 -6.36
CA ILE A 35 2.25 -13.07 -6.41
C ILE A 35 2.11 -13.60 -7.83
N SER A 36 3.23 -13.73 -8.55
CA SER A 36 3.33 -14.22 -9.92
C SER A 36 3.78 -15.69 -10.00
N GLY A 37 3.16 -16.57 -9.21
CA GLY A 37 3.48 -17.99 -9.13
C GLY A 37 4.11 -18.41 -7.79
N PRO A 38 4.49 -19.69 -7.63
CA PRO A 38 4.92 -20.25 -6.35
C PRO A 38 6.20 -19.60 -5.79
N ASP A 39 7.12 -19.15 -6.64
CA ASP A 39 8.43 -18.62 -6.23
C ASP A 39 8.68 -17.17 -6.69
N ARG A 40 7.64 -16.47 -7.17
CA ARG A 40 7.79 -15.11 -7.71
C ARG A 40 6.81 -14.17 -7.05
N ALA A 41 7.31 -13.37 -6.10
CA ALA A 41 6.60 -12.24 -5.54
C ALA A 41 7.29 -10.95 -5.99
N ILE A 42 6.52 -9.95 -6.40
CA ILE A 42 7.01 -8.60 -6.67
C ILE A 42 6.51 -7.71 -5.56
N GLU A 43 7.43 -7.10 -4.84
CA GLU A 43 7.13 -6.14 -3.78
C GLU A 43 7.28 -4.71 -4.30
N GLN A 44 6.34 -3.85 -3.93
CA GLN A 44 6.41 -2.42 -4.20
C GLN A 44 5.96 -1.64 -2.97
N VAL A 45 6.80 -0.70 -2.54
CA VAL A 45 6.48 0.20 -1.43
C VAL A 45 5.97 1.51 -2.00
N PHE A 46 4.81 1.94 -1.51
CA PHE A 46 4.20 3.21 -1.83
C PHE A 46 4.03 4.04 -0.56
N LYS A 47 4.39 5.32 -0.65
CA LYS A 47 4.20 6.30 0.42
C LYS A 47 3.20 7.35 -0.07
N PRO A 48 1.99 7.42 0.50
CA PRO A 48 1.07 8.51 0.21
C PRO A 48 1.72 9.89 0.45
N PRO A 49 1.43 10.90 -0.38
CA PRO A 49 1.98 12.25 -0.23
C PRO A 49 1.27 13.06 0.87
N ILE A 50 0.66 12.39 1.85
CA ILE A 50 -0.14 12.98 2.93
C ILE A 50 0.30 12.36 4.25
N VAL A 51 0.39 13.18 5.29
CA VAL A 51 0.59 12.76 6.68
C VAL A 51 -0.71 12.92 7.47
N ALA A 52 -0.95 12.03 8.42
CA ALA A 52 -2.15 12.04 9.24
C ALA A 52 -1.89 12.72 10.59
N ALA A 53 -2.93 13.34 11.17
CA ALA A 53 -2.84 13.95 12.49
C ALA A 53 -3.02 12.94 13.64
N SER A 54 -3.52 11.74 13.34
CA SER A 54 -3.71 10.66 14.30
C SER A 54 -3.40 9.29 13.69
N GLU A 55 -3.16 8.29 14.54
CA GLU A 55 -2.94 6.91 14.09
C GLU A 55 -4.19 6.34 13.38
N THR A 56 -5.39 6.62 13.89
CA THR A 56 -6.66 6.21 13.28
C THR A 56 -6.81 6.81 11.88
N ASP A 57 -6.48 8.09 11.72
CA ASP A 57 -6.52 8.74 10.41
C ASP A 57 -5.47 8.15 9.47
N ALA A 58 -4.28 7.80 9.98
CA ALA A 58 -3.24 7.13 9.20
C ALA A 58 -3.70 5.74 8.73
N GLN A 59 -4.41 4.97 9.56
CA GLN A 59 -4.99 3.69 9.17
C GLN A 59 -6.03 3.88 8.05
N ASN A 60 -6.95 4.82 8.21
CA ASN A 60 -7.99 5.11 7.21
C ASN A 60 -7.39 5.58 5.88
N LEU A 61 -6.43 6.50 5.93
CA LEU A 61 -5.67 6.95 4.76
C LEU A 61 -4.93 5.79 4.10
N GLY A 62 -4.28 4.91 4.87
CA GLY A 62 -3.61 3.74 4.34
C GLY A 62 -4.56 2.81 3.58
N ILE A 63 -5.75 2.56 4.11
CA ILE A 63 -6.78 1.76 3.44
C ILE A 63 -7.24 2.43 2.15
N GLU A 64 -7.54 3.73 2.17
CA GLU A 64 -7.99 4.47 1.00
C GLU A 64 -6.93 4.48 -0.11
N TRP A 65 -5.70 4.88 0.22
CA TRP A 65 -4.60 4.96 -0.74
C TRP A 65 -4.18 3.59 -1.26
N SER A 66 -4.33 2.52 -0.48
CA SER A 66 -4.08 1.15 -0.96
C SER A 66 -5.02 0.78 -2.10
N LYS A 67 -6.31 1.16 -2.00
CA LYS A 67 -7.32 0.93 -3.04
C LYS A 67 -6.99 1.74 -4.29
N ILE A 68 -6.70 3.03 -4.13
CA ILE A 68 -6.31 3.92 -5.24
C ILE A 68 -5.09 3.36 -5.98
N TRP A 69 -4.08 2.93 -5.23
CA TRP A 69 -2.87 2.37 -5.82
C TRP A 69 -3.18 1.10 -6.62
N ILE A 70 -3.92 0.15 -6.02
CA ILE A 70 -4.34 -1.09 -6.71
C ILE A 70 -5.13 -0.73 -7.98
N ASP A 71 -6.03 0.24 -7.89
CA ASP A 71 -6.87 0.68 -9.00
C ASP A 71 -6.07 1.30 -10.16
N SER A 72 -4.97 1.99 -9.83
CA SER A 72 -4.05 2.56 -10.82
C SER A 72 -3.13 1.56 -11.53
N GLN A 73 -3.05 0.30 -11.09
CA GLN A 73 -2.20 -0.71 -11.73
C GLN A 73 -2.80 -1.31 -13.02
N SER A 74 -3.72 -0.61 -13.69
CA SER A 74 -4.38 -1.08 -14.91
C SER A 74 -3.45 -0.99 -16.13
#